data_AF-A0A7S2DUC2-F1
#
_entry.id   AF-A0A7S2DUC2-F1
#
_cell.length_a   1.000
_cell.length_b   1.000
_cell.length_c   1.000
_cell.angle_alpha   90.00
_cell.angle_beta   90.00
_cell.angle_gamma   90.00
#
_symmetry.space_group_name_H-M   'P 1'
#
loop_
_entity.id
_entity.type
_entity.pdbx_description
1 polymer ?
#
loop_
_entity_poly.entity_id
_entity_poly.type
_entity_poly.pdbx_seq_one_letter_code
_entity_poly.pdbx_strand_id
1 'polypeptide(L)'
;QKRHCNAAEVQTKGEAEELLKSSESPGDFKSAIEKLGAWREFAKERCRDLDKVLDSDYRATKQWFGFTCLICKVTVQRWPSNHIPGKAHYNKVWKVWQHCPEEEKASGNNARWVQALQLREGR
;
A
#
# COMPACT_ATOMS: atom_id res chain seq x y z
N GLN A 1 -39.01 5.31 26.89
CA GLN A 1 -37.70 4.91 27.45
C GLN A 1 -36.66 5.07 26.35
N LYS A 2 -35.70 5.98 26.52
CA LYS A 2 -34.60 6.25 25.58
C LYS A 2 -33.38 5.42 26.00
N ARG A 3 -32.73 4.70 25.07
CA ARG A 3 -31.38 4.12 25.20
C ARG A 3 -30.72 4.22 23.82
N HIS A 4 -30.05 5.34 23.55
CA HIS A 4 -28.58 5.50 23.60
C HIS A 4 -27.86 4.60 22.59
N CYS A 5 -27.64 5.16 21.39
CA CYS A 5 -26.59 4.73 20.47
C CYS A 5 -25.24 5.07 21.13
N ASN A 6 -24.41 4.06 21.41
CA ASN A 6 -23.04 4.29 21.85
C ASN A 6 -22.15 4.49 20.62
N ALA A 7 -21.56 5.67 20.58
CA ALA A 7 -20.41 6.00 19.77
C ALA A 7 -19.25 5.05 20.12
N ALA A 8 -18.83 4.26 19.15
CA ALA A 8 -17.49 3.68 19.08
C ALA A 8 -16.89 4.12 17.73
N GLU A 9 -16.92 5.43 17.49
CA GLU A 9 -16.08 6.09 16.51
C GLU A 9 -14.85 6.61 17.24
N VAL A 10 -13.71 6.57 16.56
CA VAL A 10 -12.42 7.19 16.92
C VAL A 10 -11.54 6.37 17.86
N GLN A 11 -10.78 5.41 17.29
CA GLN A 11 -9.41 5.14 17.79
C GLN A 11 -8.45 4.33 16.89
N THR A 12 -8.70 4.13 15.59
CA THR A 12 -7.81 3.27 14.76
C THR A 12 -6.89 4.01 13.79
N LYS A 13 -6.95 5.34 13.69
CA LYS A 13 -6.09 6.11 12.76
C LYS A 13 -4.67 6.35 13.28
N GLY A 14 -4.47 6.48 14.59
CA GLY A 14 -3.16 6.82 15.17
C GLY A 14 -2.16 5.65 15.20
N GLU A 15 -2.61 4.44 15.53
CA GLU A 15 -1.73 3.27 15.65
C GLU A 15 -1.22 2.76 14.30
N ALA A 16 -1.98 2.95 13.22
CA ALA A 16 -1.55 2.60 11.86
C ALA A 16 -0.41 3.50 11.36
N GLU A 17 -0.40 4.79 11.72
CA GLU A 17 0.66 5.73 11.34
C GLU A 17 1.95 5.51 12.14
N GLU A 18 1.86 5.06 13.38
CA GLU A 18 3.02 4.79 14.22
C GLU A 18 3.74 3.48 13.83
N LEU A 19 2.98 2.44 13.44
CA LEU A 19 3.54 1.19 12.91
C LEU A 19 4.28 1.39 11.57
N LEU A 20 3.89 2.38 10.76
CA LEU A 20 4.56 2.72 9.50
C LEU A 20 5.89 3.47 9.70
N LYS A 21 6.11 4.09 10.87
CA LYS A 21 7.32 4.89 11.16
C LYS A 21 8.52 4.07 11.61
N SER A 22 8.34 2.81 12.01
CA SER A 22 9.40 2.05 12.70
C SER A 22 9.98 0.85 11.92
N SER A 23 9.68 0.70 10.63
CA SER A 23 10.28 -0.34 9.80
C SER A 23 11.55 0.18 9.11
N GLU A 24 12.69 0.12 9.81
CA GLU A 24 14.02 0.19 9.19
C GLU A 24 14.25 -1.07 8.36
N SER A 25 13.62 -1.12 7.18
CA SER A 25 13.67 -2.26 6.26
C SER A 25 14.92 -2.22 5.39
N PRO A 26 15.38 -3.38 4.85
CA PRO A 26 16.64 -3.53 4.14
C PRO A 26 16.59 -2.84 2.78
N GLY A 27 17.20 -1.67 2.71
CA GLY A 27 17.46 -0.96 1.46
C GLY A 27 16.38 0.05 1.08
N ASP A 28 16.84 1.11 0.43
CA ASP A 28 15.99 2.15 -0.16
C ASP A 28 15.15 1.57 -1.32
N PHE A 29 13.94 2.10 -1.50
CA PHE A 29 13.02 1.71 -2.58
C PHE A 29 13.70 1.79 -3.95
N LYS A 30 14.53 2.83 -4.15
CA LYS A 30 15.29 3.03 -5.39
C LYS A 30 16.20 1.84 -5.68
N SER A 31 16.95 1.37 -4.68
CA SER A 31 17.80 0.19 -4.83
C SER A 31 17.01 -1.10 -5.01
N ALA A 32 15.84 -1.21 -4.36
CA ALA A 32 14.99 -2.39 -4.46
C ALA A 32 14.33 -2.53 -5.84
N ILE A 33 13.89 -1.43 -6.44
CA ILE A 33 13.13 -1.47 -7.69
C ILE A 33 14.01 -1.74 -8.92
N GLU A 34 15.33 -1.55 -8.83
CA GLU A 34 16.26 -1.84 -9.94
C GLU A 34 16.44 -3.34 -10.23
N LYS A 35 16.18 -4.21 -9.24
CA LYS A 35 16.39 -5.65 -9.36
C LYS A 35 15.20 -6.42 -8.80
N LEU A 36 14.60 -7.30 -9.61
CA LEU A 36 13.45 -8.11 -9.19
C LEU A 36 13.70 -8.93 -7.91
N GLY A 37 14.93 -9.43 -7.70
CA GLY A 37 15.28 -10.14 -6.47
C GLY A 37 15.23 -9.24 -5.23
N ALA A 38 15.78 -8.03 -5.31
CA ALA A 38 15.74 -7.05 -4.23
C ALA A 38 14.31 -6.55 -3.98
N TRP A 39 13.55 -6.31 -5.05
CA TRP A 39 12.12 -6.00 -4.97
C TRP A 39 11.34 -7.03 -4.15
N ARG A 40 11.58 -8.32 -4.38
CA ARG A 40 10.84 -9.39 -3.69
C ARG A 40 11.04 -9.31 -2.19
N GLU A 41 12.28 -9.18 -1.73
CA GLU A 41 12.59 -9.11 -0.30
C GLU A 41 12.03 -7.81 0.30
N PHE A 42 12.29 -6.67 -0.35
CA PHE A 42 11.77 -5.36 0.06
C PHE A 42 10.23 -5.37 0.19
N ALA A 43 9.54 -5.81 -0.86
CA ALA A 43 8.08 -5.84 -0.89
C ALA A 43 7.50 -6.84 0.10
N LYS A 44 8.10 -8.02 0.25
CA LYS A 44 7.60 -9.08 1.12
C LYS A 44 7.63 -8.65 2.58
N GLU A 45 8.68 -7.97 3.01
CA GLU A 45 8.77 -7.43 4.37
C GLU A 45 7.68 -6.39 4.63
N ARG A 46 7.56 -5.39 3.75
CA ARG A 46 6.55 -4.33 3.89
C ARG A 46 5.11 -4.84 3.78
N CYS A 47 4.89 -5.96 3.09
CA CYS A 47 3.57 -6.60 3.04
C CYS A 47 3.21 -7.35 4.33
N ARG A 48 4.17 -7.68 5.20
CA ARG A 48 3.86 -8.42 6.44
C ARG A 48 2.92 -7.63 7.34
N ASP A 49 3.14 -6.33 7.46
CA ASP A 49 2.30 -5.50 8.33
C ASP A 49 0.91 -5.30 7.73
N LEU A 50 0.82 -5.16 6.41
CA LEU A 50 -0.47 -5.14 5.71
C LEU A 50 -1.23 -6.47 5.88
N ASP A 51 -0.54 -7.61 5.77
CA ASP A 51 -1.16 -8.92 6.00
C ASP A 51 -1.69 -9.05 7.45
N LYS A 52 -0.95 -8.56 8.45
CA LYS A 52 -1.39 -8.57 9.87
C LYS A 52 -2.65 -7.74 10.07
N VAL A 53 -2.73 -6.55 9.46
CA VAL A 53 -3.92 -5.68 9.55
C VAL A 53 -5.13 -6.39 8.94
N LEU A 54 -4.98 -6.96 7.74
CA LEU A 54 -6.07 -7.67 7.07
C LEU A 54 -6.50 -8.94 7.82
N ASP A 55 -5.55 -9.67 8.45
CA ASP A 55 -5.88 -10.81 9.30
C ASP A 55 -6.63 -10.37 10.57
N SER A 56 -6.23 -9.25 11.17
CA SER A 56 -6.92 -8.66 12.33
C SER A 56 -8.36 -8.25 11.99
N ASP A 57 -8.55 -7.56 10.87
CA ASP A 57 -9.88 -7.16 10.38
C ASP A 57 -10.77 -8.38 10.14
N TYR A 58 -10.22 -9.43 9.52
CA TYR A 58 -10.92 -10.70 9.34
C TYR A 58 -11.28 -11.35 10.68
N ARG A 59 -10.37 -11.36 11.66
CA ARG A 59 -10.65 -11.93 12.99
C ARG A 59 -11.78 -11.21 13.70
N ALA A 60 -11.84 -9.87 13.59
CA ALA A 60 -12.84 -9.03 14.22
C ALA A 60 -14.23 -9.15 13.55
N THR A 61 -14.27 -9.17 12.22
CA THR A 61 -15.53 -9.07 11.45
C THR A 61 -16.01 -10.39 10.87
N LYS A 62 -15.14 -11.40 10.80
CA LYS A 62 -15.33 -12.65 10.05
C LYS A 62 -15.58 -12.44 8.55
N GLN A 63 -15.16 -11.31 8.00
CA GLN A 63 -15.31 -10.96 6.59
C GLN A 63 -13.97 -10.54 5.99
N TRP A 64 -13.70 -10.95 4.75
CA TRP A 64 -12.52 -10.53 4.01
C TRP A 64 -12.81 -9.21 3.32
N PHE A 65 -12.25 -8.12 3.84
CA PHE A 65 -12.19 -6.84 3.14
C PHE A 65 -10.99 -6.91 2.19
N GLY A 66 -11.24 -7.27 0.94
CA GLY A 66 -10.17 -7.41 -0.05
C GLY A 66 -9.33 -6.12 -0.17
N PHE A 67 -8.03 -6.28 -0.39
CA PHE A 67 -7.10 -5.17 -0.61
C PHE A 67 -7.09 -4.77 -2.09
N THR A 68 -7.42 -3.53 -2.42
CA THR A 68 -7.32 -3.02 -3.79
C THR A 68 -5.92 -2.49 -4.07
N CYS A 69 -5.19 -3.16 -4.95
CA CYS A 69 -3.88 -2.70 -5.40
C CYS A 69 -4.03 -1.56 -6.41
N LEU A 70 -3.60 -0.35 -6.06
CA LEU A 70 -3.71 0.83 -6.94
C LEU A 70 -2.89 0.72 -8.23
N ILE A 71 -1.75 0.02 -8.19
CA ILE A 71 -0.88 -0.18 -9.37
C ILE A 71 -1.47 -1.24 -10.31
N CYS A 72 -2.00 -2.33 -9.75
CA CYS A 72 -2.53 -3.42 -10.56
C CYS A 72 -4.00 -3.23 -10.94
N LYS A 73 -4.74 -2.37 -10.23
CA LYS A 73 -6.19 -2.17 -10.32
C LYS A 73 -6.98 -3.46 -10.14
N VAL A 74 -6.53 -4.30 -9.20
CA VAL A 74 -7.19 -5.57 -8.84
C VAL A 74 -7.43 -5.61 -7.34
N THR A 75 -8.55 -6.21 -6.95
CA THR A 75 -8.84 -6.51 -5.55
C THR A 75 -8.30 -7.89 -5.20
N VAL A 76 -7.29 -7.90 -4.34
CA VAL A 76 -6.66 -9.09 -3.78
C VAL A 76 -7.47 -9.49 -2.55
N GLN A 77 -8.24 -10.57 -2.65
CA GLN A 77 -9.09 -10.98 -1.52
C GLN A 77 -8.30 -11.53 -0.33
N ARG A 78 -7.08 -12.04 -0.54
CA ARG A 78 -6.25 -12.62 0.52
C ARG A 78 -4.77 -12.38 0.28
N TRP A 79 -4.05 -12.03 1.35
CA TRP A 79 -2.58 -11.96 1.44
C TRP A 79 -1.92 -11.13 0.33
N PRO A 80 -1.93 -9.79 0.43
CA PRO A 80 -1.12 -8.90 -0.40
C PRO A 80 0.34 -9.35 -0.59
N SER A 81 0.93 -10.06 0.38
CA SER A 81 2.26 -10.67 0.26
C SER A 81 2.44 -11.68 -0.88
N ASN A 82 1.36 -12.25 -1.42
CA ASN A 82 1.43 -13.10 -2.62
C ASN A 82 1.36 -12.28 -3.92
N HIS A 83 0.78 -11.08 -3.86
CA HIS A 83 0.57 -10.23 -5.02
C HIS A 83 1.71 -9.25 -5.26
N ILE A 84 2.05 -8.44 -4.25
CA ILE A 84 2.94 -7.27 -4.37
C ILE A 84 4.38 -7.68 -4.72
N PRO A 85 4.99 -8.72 -4.09
CA PRO A 85 6.32 -9.19 -4.47
C PRO A 85 6.36 -9.86 -5.87
N GLY A 86 5.20 -10.14 -6.47
CA GLY A 86 5.08 -10.84 -7.74
C GLY A 86 5.69 -10.08 -8.92
N LYS A 87 6.26 -10.82 -9.88
CA LYS A 87 6.88 -10.26 -11.10
C LYS A 87 5.90 -9.39 -11.91
N ALA A 88 4.62 -9.77 -11.95
CA ALA A 88 3.60 -9.00 -12.67
C ALA A 88 3.37 -7.61 -12.06
N HIS A 89 3.32 -7.54 -10.73
CA HIS A 89 3.20 -6.28 -10.01
C HIS A 89 4.47 -5.43 -10.18
N TYR A 90 5.65 -6.03 -9.97
CA TYR A 90 6.95 -5.41 -10.20
C TYR A 90 7.05 -4.74 -11.58
N ASN A 91 6.68 -5.45 -12.65
CA ASN A 91 6.75 -4.90 -14.01
C ASN A 91 5.88 -3.65 -14.19
N LYS A 92 4.74 -3.56 -13.49
CA LYS A 92 3.87 -2.37 -13.52
C LYS A 92 4.47 -1.24 -12.70
N VAL A 93 4.99 -1.52 -11.50
CA VAL A 93 5.68 -0.53 -10.67
C VAL A 93 6.89 0.04 -11.42
N TRP A 94 7.72 -0.81 -12.00
CA TRP A 94 8.89 -0.39 -12.79
C TRP A 94 8.53 0.54 -13.94
N LYS A 95 7.44 0.24 -14.68
CA LYS A 95 6.95 1.13 -15.74
C LYS A 95 6.56 2.51 -15.22
N VAL A 96 5.90 2.58 -14.05
CA VAL A 96 5.56 3.87 -13.43
C VAL A 96 6.82 4.57 -12.94
N TRP A 97 7.73 3.84 -12.30
CA TRP A 97 8.99 4.34 -11.76
C TRP A 97 9.89 4.99 -12.83
N GLN A 98 9.97 4.40 -14.02
CA GLN A 98 10.70 4.97 -15.15
C GLN A 98 10.22 6.37 -15.57
N HIS A 99 9.00 6.76 -15.19
CA HIS A 99 8.42 8.06 -15.48
C HIS A 99 8.34 8.94 -14.23
N CYS A 100 8.92 8.51 -13.11
CA CYS A 100 8.96 9.29 -11.90
C CYS A 100 9.92 10.48 -12.10
N PRO A 101 9.49 11.73 -11.89
CA PRO A 101 10.40 12.87 -11.97
C PRO A 101 11.44 12.81 -10.85
N GLU A 102 12.61 13.40 -11.09
CA GLU A 102 13.65 13.57 -10.05
C GLU A 102 13.09 14.19 -8.77
N GLU A 103 13.66 13.81 -7.61
CA GLU A 103 13.17 14.16 -6.27
C GLU A 103 12.91 15.66 -6.06
N GLU A 104 13.72 16.54 -6.65
CA GLU A 104 13.51 17.99 -6.58
C GLU A 104 12.16 18.45 -7.18
N LYS A 105 11.62 17.70 -8.15
CA LYS A 105 10.32 17.96 -8.80
C LYS A 105 9.19 17.07 -8.25
N ALA A 106 9.51 16.15 -7.34
CA ALA A 106 8.56 15.23 -6.73
C ALA A 106 7.88 15.80 -5.47
N SER A 107 8.34 16.96 -4.96
CA SER A 107 7.73 17.58 -3.79
C SER A 107 6.36 18.18 -4.10
N GLY A 108 5.35 17.77 -3.31
CA GLY A 108 3.99 18.30 -3.34
C GLY A 108 2.95 17.37 -4.00
N ASN A 109 1.84 17.11 -3.30
CA ASN A 109 0.67 16.38 -3.82
C ASN A 109 0.01 17.03 -5.05
N ASN A 110 0.43 18.24 -5.43
CA ASN A 110 -0.03 18.98 -6.60
C ASN A 110 0.88 18.80 -7.84
N ALA A 111 1.94 18.00 -7.75
CA ALA A 111 2.82 17.79 -8.88
C ALA A 111 2.09 17.07 -10.04
N ARG A 112 2.38 17.46 -11.28
CA ARG A 112 1.70 16.96 -12.50
C ARG A 112 1.69 15.43 -12.62
N TRP A 113 2.70 14.75 -12.10
CA TRP A 113 2.78 13.28 -12.11
C TRP A 113 1.81 12.63 -11.11
N VAL A 114 1.58 13.27 -9.94
CA VAL A 114 0.55 12.87 -8.96
C VAL A 114 -0.84 13.05 -9.57
N GLN A 115 -1.08 14.18 -10.24
CA GLN A 115 -2.32 14.42 -10.96
C GLN A 115 -2.51 13.49 -12.16
N ALA A 116 -1.44 13.10 -12.87
CA ALA A 116 -1.53 12.15 -13.98
C ALA A 116 -1.92 10.74 -13.53
N LEU A 117 -1.59 10.35 -12.30
CA LEU A 117 -2.09 9.12 -11.69
C LEU A 117 -3.59 9.19 -11.40
N GLN A 118 -4.09 10.35 -10.94
CA GLN A 118 -5.52 10.60 -10.69
C GLN A 118 -6.34 10.76 -11.99
N LEU A 119 -5.80 11.43 -13.01
CA LEU A 119 -6.50 11.71 -14.27
C LEU A 119 -6.68 10.50 -15.18
N ARG A 120 -6.00 9.38 -14.89
CA ARG A 120 -6.27 8.09 -15.53
C ARG A 120 -7.47 7.34 -14.92
N GLU A 121 -8.03 7.83 -13.81
CA GLU A 121 -9.24 7.28 -13.18
C GLU A 121 -10.54 7.87 -13.73
N GLY A 122 -10.47 8.71 -14.77
CA GLY A 122 -11.61 9.44 -15.33
C GLY A 122 -11.99 9.12 -16.78
N ARG A 123 -11.65 7.93 -17.32
CA ARG A 123 -12.17 7.47 -18.63
C ARG A 123 -12.52 6.01 -18.63
#